data_AF-A0A7S1Y6F4-F1
#
_entry.id   AF-A0A7S1Y6F4-F1
#
_cell.length_a   1.000
_cell.length_b   1.000
_cell.length_c   1.000
_cell.angle_alpha   90.00
_cell.angle_beta   90.00
_cell.angle_gamma   90.00
#
_symmetry.space_group_name_H-M   'P 1'
#
loop_
_entity.id
_entity.type
_entity.pdbx_description
1 polymer ?
#
loop_
_entity_poly.entity_id
_entity_poly.type
_entity_poly.pdbx_seq_one_letter_code
_entity_poly.pdbx_strand_id
1 'polypeptide(L)'
;NSAAVPKSLDIDNDSVLDGVDSATEKSLNGPRVTNLIASLVSGSGKNPERYQTFLQVVRCVRKWCKARGLYSNKMGYWGGVNINICVALCCQLYPNDSPASLLRKFFLVFKSWRWPN
;
A
#
# COMPACT_ATOMS: atom_id res chain seq x y z
N ASN A 1 -35.95 12.27 -12.25
CA ASN A 1 -34.58 11.81 -12.57
C ASN A 1 -33.69 11.92 -11.35
N SER A 2 -33.57 10.84 -10.59
CA SER A 2 -32.65 10.79 -9.45
C SER A 2 -31.28 10.43 -10.01
N ALA A 3 -30.36 11.39 -10.08
CA ALA A 3 -28.97 11.08 -10.35
C ALA A 3 -28.47 10.13 -9.24
N ALA A 4 -27.99 8.95 -9.62
CA ALA A 4 -27.52 7.92 -8.70
C ALA A 4 -26.21 7.33 -9.21
N VAL A 5 -25.31 6.98 -8.29
CA VAL A 5 -24.05 6.31 -8.64
C VAL A 5 -24.35 4.87 -9.08
N PRO A 6 -23.94 4.44 -10.29
CA PRO A 6 -24.15 3.07 -10.74
C PRO A 6 -23.45 2.06 -9.83
N LYS A 7 -24.13 0.95 -9.50
CA LYS A 7 -23.49 -0.15 -8.73
C LYS A 7 -22.32 -0.81 -9.46
N SER A 8 -22.28 -0.68 -10.78
CA SER A 8 -21.22 -1.19 -11.65
C SER A 8 -20.06 -0.21 -11.85
N LEU A 9 -20.07 0.94 -11.17
CA LEU A 9 -18.98 1.90 -11.27
C LEU A 9 -17.70 1.28 -10.72
N ASP A 10 -16.72 1.09 -11.59
CA ASP A 10 -15.39 0.65 -11.23
C ASP A 10 -14.50 1.87 -10.97
N ILE A 11 -14.19 2.10 -9.69
CA ILE A 11 -13.34 3.21 -9.29
C ILE A 11 -11.86 2.98 -9.60
N ASP A 12 -11.45 1.77 -9.97
CA ASP A 12 -10.06 1.45 -10.32
C ASP A 12 -9.77 1.68 -11.81
N ASN A 13 -10.80 1.86 -12.64
CA ASN A 13 -10.64 2.27 -14.04
C ASN A 13 -10.24 3.74 -14.13
N ASP A 14 -9.18 4.06 -14.88
CA ASP A 14 -8.66 5.42 -15.04
C ASP A 14 -9.68 6.39 -15.63
N SER A 15 -10.64 5.92 -16.44
CA SER A 15 -11.68 6.77 -17.04
C SER A 15 -12.56 7.49 -16.01
N VAL A 16 -12.60 7.03 -14.75
CA VAL A 16 -13.34 7.72 -13.67
C VAL A 16 -12.71 9.06 -13.28
N LEU A 17 -11.46 9.31 -13.70
CA LEU A 17 -10.73 10.55 -13.45
C LEU A 17 -10.92 11.58 -14.58
N ASP A 18 -11.59 11.20 -15.67
CA ASP A 18 -11.78 12.10 -16.82
C ASP A 18 -12.70 13.26 -16.44
N GLY A 19 -12.15 14.49 -16.48
CA GLY A 19 -12.91 15.73 -16.26
C GLY A 19 -13.34 16.00 -14.81
N VAL A 20 -12.87 15.20 -13.83
CA VAL A 20 -13.13 15.48 -12.42
C VAL A 20 -12.26 16.63 -11.90
N ASP A 21 -12.73 17.32 -10.87
CA ASP A 21 -11.95 18.36 -10.21
C ASP A 21 -10.85 17.76 -9.31
N SER A 22 -9.87 18.60 -8.95
CA SER A 22 -8.71 18.16 -8.15
C SER A 22 -9.06 17.63 -6.74
N ALA A 23 -10.18 18.05 -6.13
CA ALA A 23 -10.59 17.53 -4.84
C ALA A 23 -11.21 16.14 -4.98
N THR A 24 -11.99 15.91 -6.05
CA THR A 24 -12.52 14.60 -6.42
C THR A 24 -11.38 13.62 -6.74
N GLU A 25 -10.41 14.02 -7.57
CA GLU A 25 -9.22 13.22 -7.89
C GLU A 25 -8.47 12.77 -6.61
N LYS A 26 -8.20 13.72 -5.69
CA LYS A 26 -7.55 13.42 -4.40
C LYS A 26 -8.36 12.47 -3.53
N SER A 27 -9.69 12.58 -3.56
CA SER A 27 -10.58 11.71 -2.79
C SER A 27 -10.60 10.28 -3.34
N LEU A 28 -10.55 10.13 -4.68
CA LEU A 28 -10.49 8.83 -5.35
C LEU A 28 -9.14 8.12 -5.16
N ASN A 29 -8.04 8.85 -5.01
CA ASN A 29 -6.70 8.28 -4.83
C ASN A 29 -6.59 7.36 -3.60
N GLY A 30 -7.27 7.66 -2.49
CA GLY A 30 -7.17 6.84 -1.27
C GLY A 30 -7.62 5.38 -1.48
N PRO A 31 -8.88 5.15 -1.88
CA PRO A 31 -9.39 3.82 -2.22
C PRO A 31 -8.60 3.15 -3.36
N ARG A 32 -8.31 3.88 -4.45
CA ARG A 32 -7.60 3.34 -5.62
C ARG A 32 -6.20 2.82 -5.28
N VAL A 33 -5.42 3.59 -4.51
CA VAL A 33 -4.09 3.16 -4.04
C VAL A 33 -4.20 1.93 -3.13
N THR A 34 -5.22 1.89 -2.28
CA THR A 34 -5.45 0.74 -1.39
C THR A 34 -5.77 -0.53 -2.19
N ASN A 35 -6.64 -0.43 -3.19
CA ASN A 35 -7.01 -1.54 -4.07
C ASN A 35 -5.81 -2.01 -4.91
N LEU A 36 -5.03 -1.08 -5.46
CA LEU A 36 -3.84 -1.40 -6.24
C LEU A 36 -2.77 -2.11 -5.39
N ILE A 37 -2.52 -1.66 -4.16
CA ILE A 37 -1.59 -2.37 -3.26
C ILE A 37 -2.09 -3.79 -3.00
N ALA A 38 -3.38 -3.97 -2.71
CA ALA A 38 -3.95 -5.29 -2.46
C ALA A 38 -3.84 -6.21 -3.68
N SER A 39 -4.08 -5.70 -4.90
CA SER A 39 -3.95 -6.47 -6.14
C SER A 39 -2.49 -6.87 -6.41
N LEU A 40 -1.55 -5.93 -6.25
CA LEU A 40 -0.13 -6.15 -6.45
C LEU A 40 0.46 -7.17 -5.47
N VAL A 41 0.05 -7.13 -4.20
CA VAL A 41 0.50 -8.08 -3.17
C VAL A 41 -0.07 -9.48 -3.42
N SER A 42 -1.34 -9.56 -3.79
CA SER A 42 -2.03 -10.85 -3.98
C SER A 42 -1.62 -11.55 -5.29
N GLY A 43 -1.06 -10.81 -6.25
CA GLY A 43 -0.61 -11.31 -7.56
C GLY A 43 -1.77 -11.78 -8.47
N SER A 44 -1.43 -12.32 -9.65
CA SER A 44 -2.40 -12.76 -10.68
C SER A 44 -3.41 -13.82 -10.22
N GLY A 45 -3.21 -14.45 -9.06
CA GLY A 45 -4.11 -15.48 -8.51
C GLY A 45 -4.93 -15.04 -7.29
N LYS A 46 -4.91 -13.76 -6.90
CA LYS A 46 -5.55 -13.25 -5.65
C LYS A 46 -5.24 -14.15 -4.44
N ASN A 47 -3.97 -14.45 -4.19
CA ASN A 47 -3.59 -15.34 -3.09
C ASN A 47 -3.89 -14.68 -1.72
N PRO A 48 -4.91 -15.16 -0.97
CA PRO A 48 -5.33 -14.54 0.28
C PRO A 48 -4.26 -14.67 1.38
N GLU A 49 -3.43 -15.71 1.34
CA GLU A 49 -2.36 -15.94 2.31
C GLU A 49 -1.23 -14.90 2.17
N ARG A 50 -0.90 -14.52 0.93
CA ARG A 50 0.08 -13.44 0.67
C ARG A 50 -0.42 -12.11 1.20
N TYR A 51 -1.69 -11.78 0.99
CA TYR A 51 -2.27 -10.56 1.52
C TYR A 51 -2.29 -10.55 3.06
N GLN A 52 -2.60 -11.70 3.68
CA GLN A 52 -2.56 -11.82 5.13
C GLN A 52 -1.13 -11.65 5.69
N THR A 53 -0.14 -12.23 5.01
CA THR A 53 1.29 -12.06 5.33
C THR A 53 1.71 -10.59 5.25
N PHE A 54 1.31 -9.89 4.18
CA PHE A 54 1.52 -8.46 4.02
C PHE A 54 0.93 -7.66 5.20
N LEU A 55 -0.32 -7.92 5.59
CA LEU A 55 -0.96 -7.23 6.70
C LEU A 55 -0.23 -7.46 8.03
N GLN A 56 0.27 -8.67 8.28
CA GLN A 56 1.07 -8.97 9.47
C GLN A 56 2.36 -8.14 9.51
N VAL A 57 3.10 -8.08 8.39
CA VAL A 57 4.34 -7.30 8.30
C VAL A 57 4.07 -5.80 8.44
N VAL A 58 3.02 -5.27 7.79
CA VAL A 58 2.60 -3.86 7.93
C VAL A 58 2.33 -3.51 9.40
N ARG A 59 1.63 -4.36 10.14
CA ARG A 59 1.35 -4.13 11.57
C ARG A 59 2.63 -4.07 12.40
N CYS A 60 3.57 -4.98 12.15
CA CYS A 60 4.87 -5.00 12.82
C CYS A 60 5.70 -3.76 12.52
N VAL A 61 5.86 -3.41 11.23
CA VAL A 61 6.62 -2.22 10.81
C VAL A 61 5.99 -0.94 11.37
N ARG A 62 4.67 -0.80 11.30
CA ARG A 62 3.97 0.37 11.87
C ARG A 62 4.19 0.50 13.38
N LYS A 63 4.10 -0.61 14.11
CA LYS A 63 4.38 -0.62 15.57
C LYS A 63 5.82 -0.18 15.84
N TRP A 64 6.78 -0.70 15.08
CA TRP A 64 8.18 -0.31 15.17
C TRP A 64 8.39 1.19 14.84
N CYS A 65 7.85 1.70 13.73
CA CYS A 65 7.97 3.13 13.37
C CYS A 65 7.44 4.03 14.47
N LYS A 66 6.27 3.72 15.05
CA LYS A 66 5.70 4.48 16.16
C LYS A 66 6.61 4.46 17.39
N ALA A 67 7.10 3.29 17.79
CA ALA A 67 8.00 3.15 18.93
C ALA A 67 9.35 3.88 18.74
N ARG A 68 9.76 4.12 17.49
CA ARG A 68 11.01 4.81 17.15
C ARG A 68 10.84 6.30 16.80
N GLY A 69 9.62 6.83 16.87
CA GLY A 69 9.34 8.22 16.50
C GLY A 69 9.38 8.51 15.00
N LEU A 70 9.31 7.47 14.15
CA LEU A 70 9.42 7.56 12.69
C LEU A 70 8.05 7.55 11.97
N TYR A 71 6.94 7.76 12.70
CA TYR A 71 5.59 7.70 12.14
C TYR A 71 4.90 9.07 12.22
N SER A 72 5.06 9.89 11.18
CA SER A 72 4.33 11.15 11.01
C SER A 72 4.63 11.78 9.65
N ASN A 73 3.69 11.70 8.71
CA ASN A 73 3.82 12.36 7.40
C ASN A 73 3.92 13.89 7.53
N LYS A 74 3.19 14.47 8.50
CA LYS A 74 3.22 15.92 8.79
C LYS A 74 4.59 16.40 9.25
N MET A 75 5.41 15.53 9.82
CA MET A 75 6.76 15.83 10.30
C MET A 75 7.85 15.37 9.31
N GLY A 76 7.49 14.98 8.09
CA GLY A 76 8.45 14.49 7.08
C GLY A 76 8.93 13.06 7.28
N TYR A 77 8.37 12.31 8.24
CA TYR A 77 8.62 10.88 8.41
C TYR A 77 7.59 10.05 7.66
N TRP A 78 7.62 8.73 7.85
CA TRP A 78 6.73 7.83 7.13
C TRP A 78 5.28 7.95 7.59
N GLY A 79 4.37 7.98 6.63
CA GLY A 79 2.94 7.81 6.82
C GLY A 79 2.48 6.36 6.64
N GLY A 80 1.17 6.14 6.79
CA GLY A 80 0.57 4.81 6.63
C GLY A 80 0.76 4.23 5.23
N VAL A 81 0.56 5.05 4.19
CA VAL A 81 0.72 4.61 2.79
C VAL A 81 2.17 4.31 2.44
N ASN A 82 3.14 5.09 2.95
CA ASN A 82 4.57 4.85 2.69
C ASN A 82 5.00 3.48 3.21
N ILE A 83 4.58 3.13 4.44
CA ILE A 83 4.83 1.81 5.02
C ILE A 83 4.20 0.71 4.17
N ASN A 84 2.93 0.87 3.76
CA ASN A 84 2.26 -0.12 2.93
C ASN A 84 2.99 -0.35 1.60
N ILE A 85 3.43 0.72 0.91
CA ILE A 85 4.18 0.62 -0.35
C ILE A 85 5.51 -0.12 -0.12
N CYS A 86 6.27 0.24 0.91
CA CYS A 86 7.55 -0.38 1.21
C CYS A 86 7.42 -1.88 1.54
N VAL A 87 6.39 -2.24 2.32
CA VAL A 87 6.11 -3.64 2.64
C VAL A 87 5.61 -4.41 1.41
N ALA A 88 4.78 -3.79 0.56
CA ALA A 88 4.30 -4.39 -0.68
C ALA A 88 5.47 -4.73 -1.62
N LEU A 89 6.45 -3.84 -1.75
CA LEU A 89 7.68 -4.10 -2.50
C LEU A 89 8.43 -5.33 -1.94
N CYS A 90 8.58 -5.44 -0.62
CA CYS A 90 9.20 -6.62 -0.01
C CYS A 90 8.41 -7.91 -0.31
N CYS A 91 7.08 -7.85 -0.27
CA CYS A 91 6.22 -8.99 -0.64
C CYS A 91 6.36 -9.36 -2.12
N GLN A 92 6.63 -8.41 -3.02
CA GLN A 92 6.89 -8.67 -4.44
C GLN A 92 8.27 -9.29 -4.67
N LEU A 93 9.30 -8.80 -3.99
CA LEU A 93 10.67 -9.32 -4.08
C LEU A 93 10.80 -10.74 -3.49
N TYR A 94 10.00 -11.06 -2.47
CA TYR A 94 10.06 -12.34 -1.75
C TYR A 94 8.67 -12.95 -1.59
N PRO A 95 8.08 -13.49 -2.68
CA PRO A 95 6.66 -13.87 -2.74
C PRO A 95 6.24 -15.00 -1.80
N ASN A 96 7.18 -15.89 -1.45
CA ASN A 96 6.92 -17.12 -0.70
C ASN A 96 7.49 -17.09 0.74
N ASP A 97 8.00 -15.94 1.17
CA ASP A 97 8.60 -15.80 2.49
C ASP A 97 7.54 -15.68 3.58
N SER A 98 7.84 -16.25 4.76
CA SER A 98 7.02 -16.07 5.95
C SER A 98 7.03 -14.62 6.45
N PRO A 99 6.02 -14.19 7.24
CA PRO A 99 5.96 -12.84 7.79
C PRO A 99 7.22 -12.43 8.56
N ALA A 100 7.80 -13.35 9.34
CA ALA A 100 9.02 -13.08 10.10
C ALA A 100 10.24 -12.87 9.19
N SER A 101 10.37 -13.68 8.12
CA SER A 101 11.44 -13.52 7.14
C SER A 101 11.29 -12.21 6.36
N LEU A 102 10.06 -11.88 5.92
CA LEU A 102 9.77 -10.61 5.26
C LEU A 102 10.06 -9.40 6.14
N LEU A 103 9.71 -9.45 7.43
CA LEU A 103 10.04 -8.37 8.38
C LEU A 103 11.55 -8.17 8.50
N ARG A 104 12.33 -9.25 8.55
CA ARG A 104 13.80 -9.16 8.55
C ARG A 104 14.31 -8.56 7.23
N LYS A 105 13.83 -9.07 6.10
CA LYS A 105 14.24 -8.62 4.76
C LYS A 105 13.84 -7.17 4.50
N PHE A 106 12.73 -6.70 5.04
CA PHE A 106 12.31 -5.30 5.00
C PHE A 106 13.43 -4.37 5.50
N PHE A 107 13.98 -4.64 6.69
CA PHE A 107 15.06 -3.84 7.23
C PHE A 107 16.35 -3.95 6.41
N LEU A 108 16.66 -5.13 5.87
CA LEU A 108 17.84 -5.33 5.04
C LEU A 108 17.74 -4.54 3.73
N VAL A 109 16.62 -4.65 3.02
CA VAL A 109 16.33 -3.94 1.76
C VAL A 109 16.48 -2.44 1.96
N PHE A 110 15.77 -1.87 2.95
CA PHE A 110 15.74 -0.42 3.14
C PHE A 110 16.98 0.14 3.85
N LYS A 111 17.78 -0.69 4.51
CA LYS A 111 19.12 -0.29 5.00
C LYS A 111 20.10 -0.10 3.84
N SER A 112 20.07 -0.97 2.84
CA SER A 112 20.99 -0.91 1.68
C SER A 112 20.43 -0.18 0.47
N TRP A 113 19.20 0.36 0.58
CA TRP A 113 18.56 1.06 -0.52
C TRP A 113 19.34 2.33 -0.87
N ARG A 114 19.63 2.52 -2.15
CA ARG A 114 20.30 3.72 -2.65
C ARG A 114 19.25 4.83 -2.81
N TRP A 115 19.31 5.85 -1.97
CA TRP A 115 18.40 7.00 -2.05
C TRP A 115 19.17 8.22 -2.58
N PRO A 116 18.54 9.15 -3.34
CA PRO A 116 17.34 8.97 -4.13
C PRO A 116 17.72 8.30 -5.47
N ASN A 117 17.36 7.02 -5.65
CA ASN A 117 17.52 6.34 -6.94
C ASN A 117 16.64 6.97 -8.02
#